data_AF-A0A9X2EBD5-F1
#
_entry.id   AF-A0A9X2EBD5-F1
#
_cell.length_a   1.000
_cell.length_b   1.000
_cell.length_c   1.000
_cell.angle_alpha   90.00
_cell.angle_beta   90.00
_cell.angle_gamma   90.00
#
_symmetry.space_group_name_H-M   'P 1'
#
loop_
_entity.id
_entity.type
_entity.pdbx_description
1 polymer ?
#
loop_
_entity_poly.entity_id
_entity_poly.type
_entity_poly.pdbx_seq_one_letter_code
_entity_poly.pdbx_strand_id
1 'polypeptide(L)'
;MTDEPGLFPALEPVPNRFEGLGKDAQKTLRQADLIAAGLNPGTRLPLHPDAARDRDGPGLRCRHCRYLYRTGAGNSTFLKCEQARVTNSRGSWGPDMRSWWPACTDYQGK
;
A
#
# COMPACT_ATOMS: atom_id res chain seq x y z
N MET A 1 51.97 1.80 12.25
CA MET A 1 50.62 1.26 12.04
C MET A 1 49.68 2.42 12.30
N THR A 2 49.28 3.12 11.24
CA THR A 2 48.33 4.23 11.31
C THR A 2 46.93 3.63 11.26
N ASP A 3 46.23 3.63 12.39
CA ASP A 3 44.79 3.48 12.43
C ASP A 3 44.17 4.64 11.65
N GLU A 4 43.66 4.38 10.44
CA GLU A 4 42.77 5.32 9.75
C GLU A 4 41.40 5.25 10.44
N PRO A 5 40.93 6.35 11.07
CA PRO A 5 39.61 6.36 11.69
C PRO A 5 38.54 6.32 10.59
N GLY A 6 37.69 5.28 10.70
CA GLY A 6 36.54 4.96 9.86
C GLY A 6 35.89 6.11 9.10
N LEU A 7 35.88 5.94 7.77
CA LEU A 7 35.34 6.81 6.71
C LEU A 7 33.81 7.03 6.74
N PHE A 8 33.11 6.68 7.82
CA PHE A 8 31.65 6.81 7.89
C PHE A 8 31.24 7.75 9.02
N PRO A 9 30.51 8.84 8.74
CA PRO A 9 29.94 9.67 9.80
C PRO A 9 28.98 8.81 10.63
N ALA A 10 29.00 9.02 11.95
CA ALA A 10 28.01 8.42 12.84
C ALA A 10 26.61 8.79 12.34
N LEU A 11 25.82 7.78 11.95
CA LEU A 11 24.45 7.99 11.54
C LEU A 11 23.63 8.32 12.79
N GLU A 12 23.20 9.57 12.90
CA GLU A 12 22.19 9.96 13.88
C GLU A 12 20.95 9.08 13.71
N PRO A 13 20.43 8.46 14.78
CA PRO A 13 19.27 7.60 14.68
C PRO A 13 18.07 8.43 14.24
N VAL A 14 17.47 8.06 13.09
CA VAL A 14 16.24 8.68 12.60
C VAL A 14 15.12 8.34 13.59
N PRO A 15 14.41 9.34 14.15
CA PRO A 15 13.32 9.10 15.09
C PRO A 15 12.30 8.14 14.49
N ASN A 16 11.91 7.13 15.27
CA ASN A 16 10.90 6.19 14.82
C ASN A 16 9.53 6.86 14.84
N ARG A 17 9.09 7.40 13.70
CA ARG A 17 7.76 7.99 13.50
C ARG A 17 6.56 7.08 13.83
N PHE A 18 6.80 5.79 14.14
CA PHE A 18 5.78 4.83 14.56
C PHE A 18 5.77 4.57 16.07
N GLU A 19 6.66 5.19 16.83
CA GLU A 19 6.76 5.03 18.28
C GLU A 19 5.46 5.45 18.98
N GLY A 20 5.03 4.66 19.97
CA GLY A 20 3.76 4.86 20.69
C GLY A 20 2.49 4.52 19.90
N LEU A 21 2.58 4.20 18.59
CA LEU A 21 1.40 3.89 17.78
C LEU A 21 1.03 2.41 17.80
N GLY A 22 -0.28 2.13 17.90
CA GLY A 22 -0.83 0.78 17.72
C GLY A 22 -0.64 0.25 16.29
N LYS A 23 -0.69 -1.08 16.12
CA LYS A 23 -0.43 -1.75 14.83
C LYS A 23 -1.26 -1.21 13.66
N ASP A 24 -2.52 -0.87 13.92
CA ASP A 24 -3.43 -0.34 12.88
C ASP A 24 -3.12 1.10 12.51
N ALA A 25 -2.71 1.93 13.47
CA ALA A 25 -2.25 3.29 13.22
C ALA A 25 -0.95 3.25 12.39
N GLN A 26 0.00 2.37 12.75
CA GLN A 26 1.21 2.17 11.97
C GLN A 26 0.90 1.68 10.55
N LYS A 27 -0.02 0.73 10.38
CA LYS A 27 -0.46 0.24 9.06
C LYS A 27 -1.06 1.37 8.24
N THR A 28 -1.90 2.21 8.84
CA THR A 28 -2.53 3.35 8.17
C THR A 28 -1.48 4.36 7.69
N LEU A 29 -0.50 4.68 8.53
CA LEU A 29 0.60 5.57 8.16
C LEU A 29 1.45 5.00 7.02
N ARG A 30 1.81 3.71 7.08
CA ARG A 30 2.54 3.06 5.97
C ARG A 30 1.74 3.10 4.66
N GLN A 31 0.42 2.95 4.72
CA GLN A 31 -0.43 3.05 3.54
C GLN A 31 -0.47 4.48 2.98
N ALA A 32 -0.50 5.49 3.86
CA ALA A 32 -0.41 6.88 3.46
C ALA A 32 0.95 7.21 2.82
N ASP A 33 2.05 6.69 3.37
CA ASP A 33 3.40 6.86 2.81
C ASP A 33 3.51 6.30 1.40
N LEU A 34 2.91 5.14 1.14
CA LEU A 34 2.90 4.54 -0.19
C LEU A 34 2.15 5.42 -1.19
N ILE A 35 0.98 5.94 -0.81
CA ILE A 35 0.23 6.86 -1.68
C ILE A 35 1.04 8.13 -1.96
N ALA A 36 1.66 8.71 -0.92
CA ALA A 36 2.50 9.89 -1.06
C ALA A 36 3.73 9.64 -1.94
N ALA A 37 4.28 8.42 -1.90
CA ALA A 37 5.35 7.96 -2.79
C ALA A 37 4.89 7.60 -4.21
N GLY A 38 3.60 7.79 -4.54
CA GLY A 38 3.07 7.46 -5.87
C GLY A 38 2.91 5.97 -6.10
N LEU A 39 2.65 5.19 -5.05
CA LEU A 39 2.40 3.75 -5.10
C LEU A 39 1.02 3.36 -4.56
N ASN A 40 0.37 2.38 -5.19
CA ASN A 40 -0.86 1.82 -4.67
C ASN A 40 -0.56 0.95 -3.42
N PRO A 41 -1.26 1.13 -2.29
CA PRO A 41 -0.90 0.41 -1.07
C PRO A 41 -1.06 -1.11 -1.13
N GLY A 42 -1.96 -1.60 -1.98
CA GLY A 42 -2.24 -3.01 -2.16
C GLY A 42 -1.30 -3.67 -3.16
N THR A 43 -1.26 -3.16 -4.39
CA THR A 43 -0.46 -3.76 -5.48
C THR A 43 1.02 -3.39 -5.43
N ARG A 44 1.39 -2.29 -4.74
CA ARG A 44 2.72 -1.67 -4.79
C ARG A 44 3.17 -1.19 -6.18
N LEU A 45 2.26 -1.21 -7.16
CA LEU A 45 2.49 -0.64 -8.48
C LEU A 45 2.39 0.89 -8.41
N PRO A 46 3.05 1.61 -9.34
CA PRO A 46 2.87 3.04 -9.49
C PRO A 46 1.40 3.43 -9.63
N LEU A 47 1.05 4.63 -9.18
CA LEU A 47 -0.28 5.18 -9.39
C LEU A 47 -0.52 5.45 -10.87
N HIS A 48 -1.76 5.26 -11.31
CA HIS A 48 -2.20 5.70 -12.63
C HIS A 48 -2.06 7.23 -12.73
N PRO A 49 -1.69 7.80 -13.90
CA PRO A 49 -1.60 9.26 -14.08
C PRO A 49 -2.87 10.01 -13.64
N ASP A 50 -4.04 9.45 -13.97
CA ASP A 50 -5.36 9.99 -13.60
C ASP A 50 -5.89 9.50 -12.23
N ALA A 51 -5.06 8.87 -11.40
CA ALA A 51 -5.49 8.38 -10.09
C ALA A 51 -5.85 9.52 -9.14
N ALA A 52 -6.83 9.26 -8.25
CA ALA A 52 -7.17 10.22 -7.20
C ALA A 52 -6.02 10.39 -6.20
N ARG A 53 -5.59 11.62 -5.95
CA ARG A 53 -4.45 11.91 -5.05
C ARG A 53 -4.81 11.87 -3.57
N ASP A 54 -6.09 12.02 -3.26
CA ASP A 54 -6.61 12.12 -1.91
C ASP A 54 -7.84 11.22 -1.75
N ARG A 55 -8.25 10.99 -0.49
CA ARG A 55 -9.33 10.05 -0.16
C ARG A 55 -10.66 10.37 -0.83
N ASP A 56 -10.97 11.65 -0.97
CA ASP A 56 -12.27 12.13 -1.48
C ASP A 56 -12.14 13.00 -2.75
N GLY A 57 -10.93 13.25 -3.24
CA GLY A 57 -10.67 14.02 -4.46
C GLY A 57 -11.13 13.35 -5.78
N PRO A 58 -11.08 14.09 -6.89
CA PRO A 58 -11.38 13.54 -8.22
C PRO A 58 -10.31 12.53 -8.67
N GLY A 59 -10.64 11.65 -9.62
CA GLY A 59 -9.71 10.71 -10.24
C GLY A 59 -10.07 9.23 -10.10
N LEU A 60 -9.27 8.39 -10.77
CA LEU A 60 -9.45 6.95 -10.82
C LEU A 60 -9.07 6.29 -9.48
N ARG A 61 -9.88 5.31 -9.09
CA ARG A 61 -9.77 4.60 -7.80
C ARG A 61 -9.97 3.11 -8.00
N CYS A 62 -9.44 2.33 -7.06
CA CYS A 62 -9.64 0.88 -7.03
C CYS A 62 -11.13 0.49 -7.12
N ARG A 63 -12.05 1.25 -6.50
CA ARG A 63 -13.50 0.95 -6.57
C ARG A 63 -14.06 0.88 -8.01
N HIS A 64 -13.46 1.61 -8.95
CA HIS A 64 -13.89 1.63 -10.35
C HIS A 64 -13.11 0.61 -11.20
N CYS A 65 -12.26 -0.23 -10.61
CA CYS A 65 -11.43 -1.19 -11.34
C CYS A 65 -12.15 -2.55 -11.46
N ARG A 66 -12.15 -3.17 -12.64
CA ARG A 66 -12.74 -4.51 -12.85
C ARG A 66 -12.11 -5.60 -11.98
N TYR A 67 -10.83 -5.48 -11.65
CA TYR A 67 -10.09 -6.46 -10.83
C TYR A 67 -10.38 -6.37 -9.33
N LEU A 68 -11.10 -5.34 -8.87
CA LEU A 68 -11.52 -5.25 -7.47
C LEU A 68 -12.79 -6.09 -7.27
N TYR A 69 -12.70 -7.10 -6.40
CA TYR A 69 -13.80 -8.00 -6.04
C TYR A 69 -13.99 -8.05 -4.52
N ARG A 70 -15.18 -8.46 -4.08
CA ARG A 70 -15.46 -8.75 -2.67
C ARG A 70 -15.34 -10.25 -2.44
N THR A 71 -14.80 -10.62 -1.29
CA THR A 71 -14.79 -12.00 -0.81
C THR A 71 -15.17 -12.03 0.67
N GLY A 72 -15.64 -13.18 1.14
CA GLY A 72 -16.08 -13.37 2.52
C GLY A 72 -15.28 -14.46 3.23
N ALA A 73 -15.05 -14.28 4.53
CA ALA A 73 -14.57 -15.34 5.42
C ALA A 73 -15.36 -15.26 6.73
N GLY A 74 -16.15 -16.30 7.02
CA GLY A 74 -17.11 -16.28 8.11
C GLY A 74 -18.12 -15.12 7.95
N ASN A 75 -18.26 -14.31 9.00
CA ASN A 75 -19.17 -13.15 9.03
C ASN A 75 -18.54 -11.84 8.53
N SER A 76 -17.36 -11.90 7.92
CA SER A 76 -16.63 -10.71 7.46
C SER A 76 -16.52 -10.67 5.95
N THR A 77 -16.55 -9.46 5.37
CA THR A 77 -16.34 -9.20 3.95
C THR A 77 -15.12 -8.32 3.72
N PHE A 78 -14.34 -8.65 2.69
CA PHE A 78 -13.08 -8.01 2.37
C PHE A 78 -13.05 -7.64 0.89
N LEU A 79 -12.41 -6.53 0.57
CA LEU A 79 -12.11 -6.16 -0.81
C LEU A 79 -10.74 -6.70 -1.18
N LYS A 80 -10.64 -7.37 -2.32
CA LYS A 80 -9.41 -7.96 -2.83
C LYS A 80 -9.18 -7.53 -4.27
N CYS A 81 -7.92 -7.56 -4.71
CA CYS A 81 -7.53 -7.26 -6.08
C CYS A 81 -6.97 -8.52 -6.73
N GLU A 82 -7.50 -8.90 -7.88
CA GLU A 82 -7.06 -10.08 -8.63
C GLU A 82 -5.61 -9.95 -9.12
N GLN A 83 -5.15 -8.74 -9.43
CA GLN A 83 -3.77 -8.47 -9.84
C GLN A 83 -2.78 -8.47 -8.66
N ALA A 84 -3.25 -8.18 -7.44
CA ALA A 84 -2.42 -8.19 -6.24
C ALA A 84 -2.31 -9.59 -5.60
N ARG A 85 -2.75 -10.62 -6.31
CA ARG A 85 -2.86 -11.98 -5.78
C ARG A 85 -1.46 -12.51 -5.44
N VAL A 86 -1.27 -12.92 -4.19
CA VAL A 86 -0.10 -13.69 -3.76
C VAL A 86 -0.53 -15.14 -3.67
N THR A 87 0.01 -16.01 -4.52
CA THR A 87 -0.30 -17.45 -4.47
C THR A 87 0.44 -18.06 -3.29
N ASN A 88 -0.29 -18.67 -2.35
CA ASN A 88 0.28 -19.52 -1.31
C ASN A 88 -0.43 -20.88 -1.28
N SER A 89 0.07 -21.81 -0.46
CA SER A 89 -0.46 -23.18 -0.35
C SER A 89 -1.91 -23.28 0.13
N ARG A 90 -2.53 -22.18 0.58
CA ARG A 90 -3.92 -22.11 1.08
C ARG A 90 -4.87 -21.36 0.12
N GLY A 91 -4.45 -21.17 -1.13
CA GLY A 91 -5.20 -20.38 -2.12
C GLY A 91 -4.87 -18.88 -2.02
N SER A 92 -4.93 -18.20 -3.16
CA SER A 92 -4.54 -16.79 -3.25
C SER A 92 -5.67 -15.87 -2.82
N TRP A 93 -5.43 -15.01 -1.83
CA TRP A 93 -6.42 -14.04 -1.37
C TRP A 93 -6.00 -12.58 -1.59
N GLY A 94 -4.72 -12.32 -1.92
CA GLY A 94 -4.18 -10.96 -2.06
C GLY A 94 -4.29 -10.11 -0.77
N PRO A 95 -3.71 -8.91 -0.75
CA PRO A 95 -3.86 -7.96 0.35
C PRO A 95 -5.30 -7.44 0.45
N ASP A 96 -5.72 -7.07 1.66
CA ASP A 96 -6.98 -6.34 1.85
C ASP A 96 -6.88 -4.96 1.21
N MET A 97 -7.73 -4.73 0.22
CA MET A 97 -7.84 -3.47 -0.51
C MET A 97 -8.81 -2.52 0.19
N ARG A 98 -8.69 -1.23 -0.11
CA ARG A 98 -9.72 -0.23 0.23
C ARG A 98 -10.31 0.34 -1.06
N SER A 99 -11.63 0.53 -1.08
CA SER A 99 -12.37 1.06 -2.23
C SER A 99 -11.89 2.45 -2.65
N TRP A 100 -11.50 3.29 -1.67
CA TRP A 100 -11.06 4.65 -1.90
C TRP A 100 -9.61 4.75 -2.40
N TRP A 101 -8.80 3.70 -2.35
CA TRP A 101 -7.40 3.81 -2.77
C TRP A 101 -7.25 4.25 -4.23
N PRO A 102 -6.18 5.01 -4.54
CA PRO A 102 -5.89 5.44 -5.90
C PRO A 102 -5.72 4.24 -6.84
N ALA A 103 -6.12 4.40 -8.10
CA ALA A 103 -5.86 3.39 -9.13
C ALA A 103 -4.35 3.20 -9.37
N CYS A 104 -3.91 1.98 -9.63
CA CYS A 104 -2.55 1.69 -10.10
C CYS A 104 -2.48 1.71 -11.64
N THR A 105 -1.27 1.61 -12.18
CA THR A 105 -1.02 1.50 -13.64
C THR A 105 -1.81 0.39 -14.34
N ASP A 106 -2.09 -0.72 -13.65
CA ASP A 106 -2.86 -1.85 -14.23
C ASP A 106 -4.38 -1.63 -14.18
N TYR A 107 -4.83 -0.40 -13.89
CA TYR A 107 -6.24 -0.09 -13.82
C TYR A 107 -6.97 -0.39 -15.13
N GLN A 108 -8.11 -1.06 -15.00
CA GLN A 108 -9.06 -1.26 -16.08
C GLN A 108 -10.46 -0.95 -15.57
N GLY A 109 -11.19 -0.11 -16.29
CA GLY A 109 -12.56 0.29 -15.94
C GLY A 109 -13.50 -0.91 -15.80
N LYS A 110 -14.49 -0.77 -14.91
CA LYS A 110 -15.66 -1.65 -14.84
C LYS A 110 -16.63 -1.34 -15.96
#